data_AF-A0A9W8D271-F1
#
_entry.id   AF-A0A9W8D271-F1
#
_cell.length_a   1.000
_cell.length_b   1.000
_cell.length_c   1.000
_cell.angle_alpha   90.00
_cell.angle_beta   90.00
_cell.angle_gamma   90.00
#
_symmetry.space_group_name_H-M   'P 1'
#
loop_
_entity.id
_entity.type
_entity.pdbx_description
1 polymer ?
#
loop_
_entity_poly.entity_id
_entity_poly.type
_entity_poly.pdbx_seq_one_letter_code
_entity_poly.pdbx_strand_id
1 'polypeptide(L)'
;MYRVLKPGGYFAIYEWCLTDKFDADNSEHQRLARAIEHGDGIGKLFSTRVALQAAKDAGFEIERAQDIAHETQVGNEIAWYKDLDCGVINFSGLQGFARSQIGRVFTSNAVKVLEKVGIAPKGTVQVQDVLVTAADGLVEGGKAEIFTPMYLIVGRKPLN
;
A
#
# COMPACT_ATOMS: atom_id res chain seq x y z
N MET A 1 20.99 -3.20 7.10
CA MET A 1 20.68 -2.85 8.51
C MET A 1 21.62 -3.55 9.50
N TYR A 2 21.68 -4.88 9.51
CA TYR A 2 22.43 -5.67 10.51
C TYR A 2 23.89 -5.23 10.75
N ARG A 3 24.63 -4.91 9.67
CA ARG A 3 26.03 -4.46 9.73
C ARG A 3 26.26 -3.26 10.65
N VAL A 4 25.33 -2.30 10.68
CA VAL A 4 25.52 -1.00 11.36
C VAL A 4 24.82 -0.92 12.72
N LEU A 5 23.95 -1.89 13.04
CA LEU A 5 23.29 -1.93 14.34
C LEU A 5 24.27 -2.43 15.42
N LYS A 6 24.24 -1.82 16.61
CA LYS A 6 25.04 -2.27 17.75
C LYS A 6 24.51 -3.61 18.29
N PRO A 7 25.35 -4.46 18.90
CA PRO A 7 24.88 -5.66 19.61
C PRO A 7 23.78 -5.33 20.63
N GLY A 8 22.74 -6.14 20.69
CA GLY A 8 21.53 -5.88 21.49
C GLY A 8 20.61 -4.77 20.95
N GLY A 9 20.98 -4.09 19.86
CA GLY A 9 20.17 -3.07 19.24
C GLY A 9 18.96 -3.65 18.51
N TYR A 10 17.90 -2.84 18.42
CA TYR A 10 16.63 -3.21 17.79
C TYR A 10 16.48 -2.57 16.42
N PHE A 11 15.83 -3.29 15.51
CA PHE A 11 15.24 -2.72 14.32
C PHE A 11 13.74 -3.02 14.31
N ALA A 12 12.96 -2.10 13.75
CA ALA A 12 11.55 -2.31 13.46
C ALA A 12 11.27 -1.76 12.06
N ILE A 13 10.57 -2.53 11.24
CA ILE A 13 10.09 -2.08 9.92
C ILE A 13 8.59 -2.36 9.79
N TYR A 14 7.90 -1.43 9.13
CA TYR A 14 6.58 -1.64 8.55
C TYR A 14 6.76 -1.80 7.06
N GLU A 15 6.43 -2.99 6.55
CA GLU A 15 6.66 -3.35 5.17
C GLU A 15 5.35 -3.58 4.41
N TRP A 16 5.35 -3.20 3.15
CA TRP A 16 4.29 -3.49 2.20
C TRP A 16 4.50 -4.89 1.64
N CYS A 17 3.62 -5.81 1.99
CA CYS A 17 3.76 -7.23 1.66
C CYS A 17 2.52 -7.79 0.98
N LEU A 18 2.72 -8.84 0.20
CA LEU A 18 1.65 -9.76 -0.19
C LEU A 18 1.38 -10.72 0.96
N THR A 19 0.11 -10.94 1.28
CA THR A 19 -0.30 -11.86 2.35
C THR A 19 -0.31 -13.31 1.86
N ASP A 20 -0.58 -14.24 2.76
CA ASP A 20 -0.75 -15.66 2.42
C ASP A 20 -1.99 -15.94 1.54
N LYS A 21 -2.89 -14.96 1.36
CA LYS A 21 -4.06 -15.08 0.46
C LYS A 21 -3.74 -14.72 -0.98
N PHE A 22 -2.59 -14.08 -1.22
CA PHE A 22 -2.15 -13.82 -2.58
C PHE A 22 -1.89 -15.14 -3.31
N ASP A 23 -2.35 -15.21 -4.55
CA ASP A 23 -2.21 -16.38 -5.42
C ASP A 23 -1.48 -15.92 -6.68
N ALA A 24 -0.30 -16.48 -6.90
CA ALA A 24 0.56 -16.11 -8.01
C ALA A 24 0.00 -16.58 -9.36
N ASP A 25 -0.92 -17.54 -9.40
CA ASP A 25 -1.55 -18.01 -10.63
C ASP A 25 -2.87 -17.28 -10.93
N ASN A 26 -3.39 -16.53 -9.97
CA ASN A 26 -4.58 -15.71 -10.14
C ASN A 26 -4.23 -14.38 -10.85
N SER A 27 -4.70 -14.23 -12.09
CA SER A 27 -4.45 -13.05 -12.93
C SER A 27 -4.91 -11.74 -12.29
N GLU A 28 -5.99 -11.79 -11.50
CA GLU A 28 -6.53 -10.61 -10.82
C GLU A 28 -5.65 -10.20 -9.65
N HIS A 29 -5.18 -11.16 -8.84
CA HIS A 29 -4.23 -10.88 -7.77
C HIS A 29 -2.94 -10.25 -8.33
N GLN A 30 -2.41 -10.80 -9.42
CA GLN A 30 -1.26 -10.22 -10.09
C GLN A 30 -1.53 -8.82 -10.65
N ARG A 31 -2.73 -8.56 -11.20
CA ARG A 31 -3.13 -7.24 -11.71
C ARG A 31 -3.11 -6.22 -10.58
N LEU A 32 -3.68 -6.56 -9.42
CA LEU A 32 -3.73 -5.70 -8.24
C LEU A 32 -2.33 -5.41 -7.69
N ALA A 33 -1.49 -6.43 -7.54
CA ALA A 33 -0.10 -6.23 -7.10
C ALA A 33 0.65 -5.28 -8.05
N ARG A 34 0.53 -5.48 -9.38
CA ARG A 34 1.14 -4.58 -10.38
C ARG A 34 0.57 -3.16 -10.33
N ALA A 35 -0.72 -3.00 -10.05
CA ALA A 35 -1.34 -1.69 -9.93
C ALA A 35 -0.77 -0.91 -8.73
N ILE A 36 -0.53 -1.59 -7.61
CA ILE A 36 0.15 -1.00 -6.44
C ILE A 36 1.61 -0.69 -6.78
N GLU A 37 2.35 -1.64 -7.34
CA GLU A 37 3.77 -1.46 -7.73
C GLU A 37 3.97 -0.26 -8.67
N HIS A 38 3.16 -0.19 -9.73
CA HIS A 38 3.23 0.88 -10.71
C HIS A 38 2.70 2.21 -10.16
N GLY A 39 1.55 2.18 -9.50
CA GLY A 39 0.85 3.36 -9.01
C GLY A 39 1.61 4.11 -7.92
N ASP A 40 2.19 3.38 -6.97
CA ASP A 40 2.98 3.93 -5.88
C ASP A 40 4.48 4.07 -6.23
N GLY A 41 4.90 3.60 -7.41
CA GLY A 41 6.27 3.68 -7.89
C GLY A 41 7.25 2.83 -7.06
N ILE A 42 6.77 1.73 -6.49
CA ILE A 42 7.56 0.83 -5.64
C ILE A 42 8.10 -0.36 -6.43
N GLY A 43 9.15 -0.98 -5.88
CA GLY A 43 9.66 -2.24 -6.41
C GLY A 43 8.66 -3.38 -6.26
N LYS A 44 9.00 -4.53 -6.84
CA LYS A 44 8.18 -5.75 -6.74
C LYS A 44 7.81 -6.04 -5.28
N LEU A 45 6.53 -6.28 -5.02
CA LEU A 45 6.03 -6.71 -3.72
C LEU A 45 6.47 -8.15 -3.43
N PHE A 46 6.88 -8.39 -2.19
CA PHE A 46 7.24 -9.72 -1.71
C PHE A 46 6.23 -10.21 -0.68
N SER A 47 6.12 -11.54 -0.54
CA SER A 47 5.29 -12.11 0.53
C SER A 47 5.84 -11.76 1.91
N THR A 48 4.95 -11.70 2.90
CA THR A 48 5.31 -11.58 4.33
C THR A 48 6.37 -12.61 4.75
N ARG A 49 6.29 -13.84 4.21
CA ARG A 49 7.25 -14.92 4.45
C ARG A 49 8.65 -14.59 3.96
N VAL A 50 8.77 -14.00 2.77
CA VAL A 50 10.05 -13.57 2.20
C VAL A 50 10.64 -12.42 3.03
N ALA A 51 9.83 -11.43 3.42
CA ALA A 51 10.30 -10.34 4.27
C ALA A 51 10.80 -10.85 5.64
N LEU A 52 10.05 -11.75 6.29
CA LEU A 52 10.45 -12.39 7.54
C LEU A 52 11.74 -13.21 7.38
N GLN A 53 11.84 -14.00 6.32
CA GLN A 53 13.03 -14.81 6.09
C GLN A 53 14.25 -13.93 5.82
N ALA A 54 14.12 -12.85 5.07
CA ALA A 54 15.21 -11.89 4.84
C ALA A 54 15.73 -11.27 6.16
N ALA A 55 14.83 -10.99 7.12
CA ALA A 55 15.24 -10.51 8.44
C ALA A 55 16.01 -11.59 9.23
N LYS A 56 15.58 -12.85 9.17
CA LYS A 56 16.29 -13.98 9.80
C LYS A 56 17.65 -14.23 9.16
N ASP A 57 17.71 -14.26 7.84
CA ASP A 57 18.93 -14.49 7.05
C ASP A 57 19.96 -13.37 7.27
N ALA A 58 19.50 -12.15 7.56
CA ALA A 58 20.38 -11.04 7.93
C ALA A 58 21.05 -11.23 9.31
N GLY A 59 20.59 -12.17 10.14
CA GLY A 59 21.15 -12.52 11.45
C GLY A 59 20.38 -11.96 12.64
N PHE A 60 19.19 -11.38 12.45
CA PHE A 60 18.39 -10.86 13.56
C PHE A 60 17.65 -11.97 14.30
N GLU A 61 17.59 -11.85 15.63
CA GLU A 61 16.63 -12.57 16.46
C GLU A 61 15.28 -11.88 16.34
N ILE A 62 14.29 -12.58 15.77
CA ILE A 62 12.95 -12.01 15.56
C ILE A 62 12.17 -12.07 16.86
N GLU A 63 11.77 -10.91 17.37
CA GLU A 63 10.92 -10.81 18.56
C GLU A 63 9.45 -10.71 18.20
N ARG A 64 9.12 -10.05 17.10
CA ARG A 64 7.74 -9.89 16.62
C ARG A 64 7.71 -9.88 15.10
N ALA A 65 6.79 -10.63 14.49
CA ALA A 65 6.54 -10.60 13.06
C ALA A 65 5.06 -10.87 12.80
N GLN A 66 4.30 -9.85 12.42
CA GLN A 66 2.86 -9.98 12.25
C GLN A 66 2.30 -8.88 11.35
N ASP A 67 1.17 -9.21 10.73
CA ASP A 67 0.37 -8.23 10.00
C ASP A 67 -0.52 -7.47 10.98
N ILE A 68 -0.21 -6.19 11.21
CA ILE A 68 -1.02 -5.39 12.14
C ILE A 68 -2.20 -4.71 11.46
N ALA A 69 -2.39 -4.89 10.15
CA ALA A 69 -3.51 -4.29 9.41
C ALA A 69 -4.89 -4.82 9.88
N HIS A 70 -4.90 -6.01 10.48
CA HIS A 70 -6.11 -6.67 10.98
C HIS A 70 -6.17 -6.76 12.52
N GLU A 71 -5.08 -6.46 13.24
CA GLU A 71 -4.93 -6.80 14.66
C GLU A 71 -5.08 -5.62 15.64
N THR A 72 -5.39 -4.40 15.18
CA THR A 72 -5.64 -3.27 16.08
C THR A 72 -7.00 -3.39 16.77
N GLN A 73 -7.08 -4.23 17.80
CA GLN A 73 -8.27 -4.54 18.62
C GLN A 73 -8.80 -3.36 19.45
N VAL A 74 -8.15 -2.18 19.40
CA VAL A 74 -8.73 -0.92 19.90
C VAL A 74 -9.06 -0.07 18.66
N GLY A 75 -10.28 -0.17 18.14
CA GLY A 75 -10.75 0.65 17.01
C GLY A 75 -10.94 -0.04 15.66
N ASN A 76 -10.95 -1.38 15.61
CA ASN A 76 -11.14 -2.21 14.41
C ASN A 76 -12.53 -2.13 13.73
N GLU A 77 -13.30 -1.05 13.94
CA GLU A 77 -14.53 -0.81 13.18
C GLU A 77 -14.23 -0.31 11.75
N ILE A 78 -13.02 0.20 11.51
CA ILE A 78 -12.65 0.90 10.29
C ILE A 78 -11.47 0.19 9.62
N ALA A 79 -11.70 -0.36 8.42
CA ALA A 79 -10.63 -0.92 7.60
C ALA A 79 -9.57 0.14 7.24
N TRP A 80 -8.30 -0.23 7.19
CA TRP A 80 -7.20 0.71 6.91
C TRP A 80 -7.34 1.45 5.56
N TYR A 81 -7.98 0.81 4.58
CA TYR A 81 -8.23 1.39 3.26
C TYR A 81 -9.46 2.31 3.22
N LYS A 82 -10.18 2.51 4.34
CA LYS A 82 -11.46 3.22 4.35
C LYS A 82 -11.35 4.66 3.83
N ASP A 83 -10.28 5.36 4.16
CA ASP A 83 -10.05 6.74 3.70
C ASP A 83 -9.78 6.83 2.20
N LEU A 84 -9.30 5.73 1.59
CA LEU A 84 -9.14 5.59 0.16
C LEU A 84 -10.46 5.14 -0.51
N ASP A 85 -11.25 4.32 0.19
CA ASP A 85 -12.53 3.79 -0.26
C ASP A 85 -13.69 4.79 -0.05
N CYS A 86 -13.70 5.83 -0.89
CA CYS A 86 -14.73 6.86 -0.89
C CYS A 86 -16.05 6.45 -1.59
N GLY A 87 -16.22 5.17 -1.94
CA GLY A 87 -17.45 4.66 -2.57
C GLY A 87 -17.81 5.32 -3.91
N VAL A 88 -19.06 5.12 -4.35
CA VAL A 88 -19.56 5.64 -5.64
C VAL A 88 -19.64 7.17 -5.63
N ILE A 89 -20.22 7.72 -4.56
CA ILE A 89 -20.34 9.17 -4.31
C ILE A 89 -20.09 9.42 -2.83
N ASN A 90 -19.30 10.44 -2.52
CA ASN A 90 -19.05 10.88 -1.15
C ASN A 90 -19.34 12.38 -1.03
N PHE A 91 -20.27 12.75 -0.14
CA PHE A 91 -20.72 14.12 0.09
C PHE A 91 -20.11 14.78 1.34
N SER A 92 -19.13 14.16 1.99
CA SER A 92 -18.46 14.71 3.18
C SER A 92 -17.61 15.96 2.90
N GLY A 93 -17.55 16.42 1.64
CA GLY A 93 -16.88 17.65 1.21
C GLY A 93 -16.28 17.53 -0.19
N LEU A 94 -15.63 18.59 -0.67
CA LEU A 94 -15.00 18.61 -2.01
C LEU A 94 -13.93 17.53 -2.16
N GLN A 95 -13.11 17.30 -1.13
CA GLN A 95 -12.08 16.27 -1.15
C GLN A 95 -12.66 14.86 -1.13
N GLY A 96 -13.71 14.62 -0.32
CA GLY A 96 -14.42 13.33 -0.32
C GLY A 96 -15.05 13.05 -1.67
N PHE A 97 -15.73 14.04 -2.26
CA PHE A 97 -16.30 13.93 -3.60
C PHE A 97 -15.21 13.61 -4.62
N ALA A 98 -14.13 14.38 -4.69
CA ALA A 98 -13.03 14.19 -5.64
C ALA A 98 -12.38 12.80 -5.60
N ARG A 99 -12.44 12.11 -4.45
CA ARG A 99 -11.94 10.74 -4.26
C ARG A 99 -12.98 9.65 -4.55
N SER A 100 -14.28 9.97 -4.54
CA SER A 100 -15.34 9.02 -4.93
C SER A 100 -15.23 8.63 -6.41
N GLN A 101 -15.82 7.49 -6.80
CA GLN A 101 -15.74 7.01 -8.19
C GLN A 101 -16.26 8.05 -9.19
N ILE A 102 -17.42 8.67 -8.92
CA ILE A 102 -17.98 9.70 -9.80
C ILE A 102 -17.14 10.97 -9.77
N GLY A 103 -16.69 11.41 -8.59
CA GLY A 103 -15.86 12.60 -8.51
C GLY A 103 -14.52 12.42 -9.20
N ARG A 104 -13.93 11.23 -9.18
CA ARG A 104 -12.71 10.91 -9.96
C ARG A 104 -12.93 11.03 -11.46
N VAL A 105 -14.11 10.64 -11.98
CA VAL A 105 -14.44 10.87 -13.40
C VAL A 105 -14.52 12.37 -13.70
N PHE A 106 -15.17 13.16 -12.84
CA PHE A 106 -15.26 14.61 -13.01
C PHE A 106 -13.90 15.29 -12.92
N THR A 107 -13.10 15.00 -11.90
CA THR A 107 -11.78 15.62 -11.71
C THR A 107 -10.81 15.21 -12.80
N SER A 108 -10.83 13.95 -13.26
CA SER A 108 -9.98 13.50 -14.37
C SER A 108 -10.33 14.23 -15.68
N ASN A 109 -11.61 14.43 -15.96
CA ASN A 109 -12.04 15.22 -17.13
C ASN A 109 -11.69 16.71 -16.98
N ALA A 110 -11.83 17.29 -15.79
CA ALA A 110 -11.41 18.66 -15.52
C ALA A 110 -9.90 18.83 -15.74
N VAL A 111 -9.08 17.91 -15.23
CA VAL A 111 -7.61 17.90 -15.43
C VAL A 111 -7.26 17.79 -16.92
N LYS A 112 -7.95 16.92 -17.67
CA LYS A 112 -7.79 16.81 -19.15
C LYS A 112 -8.06 18.14 -19.86
N VAL A 113 -9.12 18.84 -19.48
CA VAL A 113 -9.44 20.16 -20.05
C VAL A 113 -8.38 21.17 -19.68
N LEU A 114 -7.98 21.24 -18.41
CA LEU A 114 -6.97 22.18 -17.92
C LEU A 114 -5.61 21.98 -18.60
N GLU A 115 -5.20 20.74 -18.83
CA GLU A 115 -3.95 20.44 -19.56
C GLU A 115 -4.08 20.83 -21.03
N LYS A 116 -5.23 20.52 -21.67
CA LYS A 116 -5.48 20.86 -23.08
C LYS A 116 -5.46 22.36 -23.35
N VAL A 117 -5.97 23.18 -22.43
CA VAL A 117 -5.96 24.65 -22.56
C VAL A 117 -4.66 25.29 -22.06
N GLY A 118 -3.71 24.50 -21.56
CA GLY A 118 -2.39 24.96 -21.13
C GLY A 118 -2.34 25.58 -19.73
N ILE A 119 -3.41 25.45 -18.92
CA ILE A 119 -3.40 25.88 -17.52
C ILE A 119 -2.65 24.86 -16.65
N ALA A 120 -2.91 23.56 -16.88
CA ALA A 120 -2.16 22.49 -16.23
C ALA A 120 -0.94 22.09 -17.09
N PRO A 121 0.21 21.77 -16.47
CA PRO A 121 1.39 21.28 -17.18
C PRO A 121 1.12 19.99 -17.96
N LYS A 122 1.90 19.76 -19.02
CA LYS A 122 1.87 18.50 -19.75
C LYS A 122 2.22 17.33 -18.83
N GLY A 123 1.45 16.25 -18.91
CA GLY A 123 1.61 15.06 -18.08
C GLY A 123 0.78 15.06 -16.79
N THR A 124 0.02 16.12 -16.50
CA THR A 124 -0.85 16.16 -15.31
C THR A 124 -1.92 15.07 -15.36
N VAL A 125 -2.51 14.82 -16.54
CA VAL A 125 -3.46 13.71 -16.75
C VAL A 125 -2.79 12.36 -16.47
N GLN A 126 -1.56 12.16 -16.96
CA GLN A 126 -0.85 10.89 -16.74
C GLN A 126 -0.57 10.66 -15.26
N VAL A 127 -0.16 11.68 -14.51
CA VAL A 127 0.04 11.60 -13.07
C VAL A 127 -1.27 11.28 -12.35
N GLN A 128 -2.37 11.93 -12.73
CA GLN A 128 -3.69 11.66 -12.18
C GLN A 128 -4.10 10.19 -12.39
N ASP A 129 -3.92 9.66 -13.61
CA ASP A 129 -4.29 8.28 -13.94
C ASP A 129 -3.46 7.26 -13.13
N VAL A 130 -2.17 7.53 -12.93
CA VAL A 130 -1.28 6.71 -12.08
C VAL A 130 -1.74 6.71 -10.62
N LEU A 131 -2.05 7.89 -10.05
CA LEU A 131 -2.51 8.01 -8.67
C LEU A 131 -3.88 7.33 -8.43
N VAL A 132 -4.78 7.41 -9.41
CA VAL A 132 -6.07 6.72 -9.36
C VAL A 132 -5.86 5.21 -9.39
N THR A 133 -4.96 4.72 -10.25
CA THR A 133 -4.61 3.30 -10.35
C THR A 133 -4.02 2.78 -9.04
N ALA A 134 -3.14 3.55 -8.40
CA ALA A 134 -2.57 3.23 -7.08
C ALA A 134 -3.67 3.07 -6.03
N ALA A 135 -4.56 4.07 -5.92
CA ALA A 135 -5.64 4.07 -4.95
C ALA A 135 -6.60 2.87 -5.12
N ASP A 136 -6.96 2.54 -6.36
CA ASP A 136 -7.81 1.37 -6.64
C ASP A 136 -7.08 0.06 -6.32
N GLY A 137 -5.80 -0.07 -6.68
CA GLY A 137 -4.99 -1.23 -6.34
C GLY A 137 -4.90 -1.48 -4.83
N LEU A 138 -4.69 -0.42 -4.05
CA LEU A 138 -4.64 -0.48 -2.58
C LEU A 138 -5.98 -0.88 -1.97
N VAL A 139 -7.08 -0.25 -2.41
CA VAL A 139 -8.42 -0.55 -1.88
C VAL A 139 -8.86 -1.96 -2.24
N GLU A 140 -8.70 -2.36 -3.50
CA GLU A 140 -9.09 -3.70 -3.97
C GLU A 140 -8.19 -4.78 -3.38
N GLY A 141 -6.88 -4.55 -3.31
CA GLY A 141 -5.92 -5.46 -2.67
C GLY A 141 -6.17 -5.62 -1.17
N GLY A 142 -6.55 -4.53 -0.49
CA GLY A 142 -6.95 -4.55 0.91
C GLY A 142 -8.28 -5.27 1.15
N LYS A 143 -9.29 -5.04 0.30
CA LYS A 143 -10.60 -5.75 0.35
C LYS A 143 -10.48 -7.24 0.08
N ALA A 144 -9.58 -7.62 -0.82
CA ALA A 144 -9.27 -9.03 -1.11
C ALA A 144 -8.34 -9.65 -0.05
N GLU A 145 -7.80 -8.84 0.87
CA GLU A 145 -6.86 -9.24 1.92
C GLU A 145 -5.60 -9.93 1.37
N ILE A 146 -5.21 -9.62 0.12
CA ILE A 146 -4.01 -10.15 -0.54
C ILE A 146 -2.78 -9.26 -0.34
N PHE A 147 -2.99 -8.05 0.16
CA PHE A 147 -1.98 -7.03 0.39
C PHE A 147 -2.13 -6.43 1.79
N THR A 148 -1.00 -6.23 2.47
CA THR A 148 -0.92 -5.47 3.72
C THR A 148 0.11 -4.35 3.60
N PRO A 149 -0.25 -3.11 3.94
CA PRO A 149 0.72 -2.01 4.05
C PRO A 149 1.45 -2.00 5.40
N MET A 150 1.14 -2.94 6.31
CA MET A 150 1.55 -2.89 7.71
C MET A 150 2.05 -4.23 8.24
N TYR A 151 2.90 -4.93 7.47
CA TYR A 151 3.61 -6.10 8.00
C TYR A 151 4.76 -5.63 8.91
N LEU A 152 4.57 -5.77 10.23
CA LEU A 152 5.56 -5.36 11.22
C LEU A 152 6.56 -6.49 11.47
N ILE A 153 7.85 -6.17 11.33
CA ILE A 153 8.94 -7.03 11.80
C ILE A 153 9.77 -6.25 12.82
N VAL A 154 9.88 -6.78 14.04
CA VAL A 154 10.78 -6.31 15.09
C VAL A 154 11.81 -7.40 15.33
N GLY A 155 13.08 -7.05 15.21
CA GLY A 155 14.18 -7.96 15.52
C GLY A 155 15.32 -7.27 16.23
N ARG A 156 16.08 -8.08 16.94
CA ARG A 156 17.21 -7.66 17.75
C ARG A 156 18.49 -8.23 17.17
N LYS A 157 19.55 -7.43 17.11
CA LYS A 157 20.87 -7.96 16.85
C LYS A 157 21.34 -8.72 18.10
N PRO A 158 21.83 -9.97 17.98
CA PRO A 158 22.38 -10.70 19.11
C PRO A 158 23.45 -9.88 19.87
N LEU A 159 23.67 -10.22 21.15
CA LEU A 159 24.67 -9.53 22.00
C LEU A 159 26.12 -9.92 21.66
N ASN A 160 26.27 -11.02 20.94
CA ASN A 160 27.49 -11.75 20.61
C ASN A 160 28.16 -11.23 19.34
#